data_AF-A0A1A8NXU5-F1
#
_entry.id   AF-A0A1A8NXU5-F1
#
_cell.length_a   1.000
_cell.length_b   1.000
_cell.length_c   1.000
_cell.angle_alpha   90.00
_cell.angle_beta   90.00
_cell.angle_gamma   90.00
#
_symmetry.space_group_name_H-M   'P 1'
#
loop_
_entity.id
_entity.type
_entity.pdbx_description
1 polymer ?
#
loop_
_entity_poly.entity_id
_entity_poly.type
_entity_poly.pdbx_seq_one_letter_code
_entity_poly.pdbx_strand_id
1 'polypeptide(L)'
;AGGYSSSMLDAVRKALDASKVLTIQNPEHNTLTFEEVFRLATLGGSQALSLDDHTGNFEVGKDFDALRVNVAAPGGPIDLIQSDRPKNLLEKFLNLGDDRNIMEVFVAGRKVVPFTDL
;
A
#
# COMPACT_ATOMS: atom_id res chain seq x y z
N ALA A 1 11.62 -15.35 -6.42
CA ALA A 1 12.29 -14.08 -6.79
C ALA A 1 11.40 -12.93 -6.33
N GLY A 2 11.93 -11.95 -5.59
CA GLY A 2 11.17 -10.82 -5.03
C GLY A 2 10.70 -9.76 -6.05
N GLY A 3 10.41 -10.17 -7.29
CA GLY A 3 10.07 -9.27 -8.39
C GLY A 3 11.26 -8.43 -8.89
N TYR A 4 10.99 -7.57 -9.88
CA TYR A 4 11.95 -6.63 -10.47
C TYR A 4 11.82 -5.20 -9.92
N SER A 5 10.86 -4.97 -9.02
CA SER A 5 10.62 -3.70 -8.35
C SER A 5 10.61 -3.97 -6.85
N SER A 6 11.27 -3.09 -6.08
CA SER A 6 11.24 -3.10 -4.62
C SER A 6 9.98 -2.45 -4.04
N SER A 7 9.13 -1.84 -4.87
CA SER A 7 7.94 -1.12 -4.43
C SER A 7 6.77 -2.08 -4.17
N MET A 8 6.23 -2.03 -2.95
CA MET A 8 4.97 -2.72 -2.63
C MET A 8 3.79 -2.17 -3.43
N LEU A 9 3.81 -0.90 -3.85
CA LEU A 9 2.76 -0.32 -4.71
C LEU A 9 2.73 -1.05 -6.07
N ASP A 10 3.89 -1.40 -6.63
CA ASP A 10 3.95 -2.17 -7.87
C ASP A 10 3.47 -3.62 -7.68
N ALA A 11 3.75 -4.22 -6.53
CA ALA A 11 3.23 -5.54 -6.18
C ALA A 11 1.69 -5.53 -6.08
N VAL A 12 1.11 -4.51 -5.44
CA VAL A 12 -0.35 -4.30 -5.34
C VAL A 12 -0.98 -4.20 -6.74
N ARG A 13 -0.42 -3.36 -7.62
CA ARG A 13 -0.90 -3.18 -9.00
C ARG A 13 -0.87 -4.49 -9.78
N LYS A 14 0.26 -5.21 -9.72
CA LYS A 14 0.43 -6.50 -10.42
C LYS A 14 -0.49 -7.57 -9.88
N ALA A 15 -0.74 -7.62 -8.58
CA ALA A 15 -1.68 -8.56 -7.99
C ALA A 15 -3.11 -8.31 -8.50
N LEU A 16 -3.52 -7.04 -8.56
CA LEU A 16 -4.82 -6.65 -9.11
C LEU A 16 -4.92 -7.00 -10.60
N ASP A 17 -3.92 -6.66 -11.40
CA ASP A 17 -3.90 -6.97 -12.83
C ASP A 17 -3.89 -8.47 -13.12
N ALA A 18 -3.09 -9.25 -12.38
CA ALA A 18 -3.09 -10.70 -12.49
C ALA A 18 -4.48 -11.29 -12.15
N SER A 19 -5.16 -10.78 -11.12
CA SER A 19 -6.50 -11.24 -10.78
C SER A 19 -7.52 -10.96 -11.90
N LYS A 20 -7.42 -9.81 -12.57
CA LYS A 20 -8.25 -9.49 -13.75
C LYS A 20 -7.95 -10.43 -14.92
N VAL A 21 -6.68 -10.73 -15.17
CA VAL A 21 -6.28 -11.68 -16.23
C VAL A 21 -6.87 -13.07 -15.97
N LEU A 22 -6.87 -13.53 -14.71
CA LEU A 22 -7.50 -14.81 -14.34
C LEU A 22 -9.01 -14.80 -14.60
N THR A 23 -9.70 -13.70 -14.27
CA THR A 23 -11.14 -13.54 -14.58
C THR A 23 -11.42 -13.48 -16.08
N ILE A 24 -10.53 -12.88 -16.89
CA ILE A 24 -10.64 -12.90 -18.36
C ILE A 24 -10.50 -14.33 -18.90
N GLN A 25 -9.58 -15.12 -18.34
CA GLN A 25 -9.35 -16.52 -18.74
C GLN A 25 -10.45 -17.47 -18.26
N ASN A 26 -11.01 -17.21 -17.08
CA ASN A 26 -12.09 -17.97 -16.47
C ASN A 26 -13.09 -17.02 -15.80
N PRO A 27 -14.25 -16.75 -16.43
CA PRO A 27 -15.26 -15.84 -15.88
C PRO A 27 -15.81 -16.20 -14.49
N GLU A 28 -15.64 -17.46 -14.04
CA GLU A 28 -16.01 -17.90 -12.69
C GLU A 28 -15.00 -17.46 -11.62
N HIS A 29 -13.83 -16.96 -12.01
CA HIS A 29 -12.84 -16.45 -11.08
C HIS A 29 -13.20 -15.02 -10.65
N ASN A 30 -13.20 -14.76 -9.35
CA ASN A 30 -13.46 -13.43 -8.80
C ASN A 30 -12.20 -12.55 -8.85
N THR A 31 -12.30 -11.39 -9.51
CA THR A 31 -11.26 -10.36 -9.49
C THR A 31 -11.09 -9.85 -8.06
N LEU A 32 -9.84 -9.64 -7.64
CA LEU A 32 -9.58 -9.03 -6.34
C LEU A 32 -10.00 -7.56 -6.35
N THR A 33 -10.58 -7.07 -5.26
CA THR A 33 -10.82 -5.63 -5.08
C THR A 33 -9.55 -4.92 -4.62
N PHE A 34 -9.52 -3.58 -4.71
CA PHE A 34 -8.36 -2.83 -4.24
C PHE A 34 -8.17 -2.95 -2.72
N GLU A 35 -9.26 -3.09 -1.95
CA GLU A 35 -9.22 -3.30 -0.50
C GLU A 35 -8.61 -4.66 -0.15
N GLU A 36 -8.91 -5.70 -0.94
CA GLU A 36 -8.35 -7.03 -0.77
C GLU A 36 -6.84 -7.01 -1.03
N VAL A 37 -6.37 -6.40 -2.14
CA VAL A 37 -4.93 -6.30 -2.40
C VAL A 37 -4.22 -5.37 -1.40
N PHE A 38 -4.87 -4.31 -0.92
CA PHE A 38 -4.33 -3.47 0.17
C PHE A 38 -4.18 -4.27 1.47
N ARG A 39 -5.19 -5.08 1.81
CA ARG A 39 -5.12 -5.99 2.95
C ARG A 39 -3.99 -7.00 2.77
N LEU A 40 -3.84 -7.61 1.60
CA LEU A 40 -2.74 -8.54 1.31
C LEU A 40 -1.36 -7.88 1.48
N ALA A 41 -1.22 -6.63 1.04
CA ALA A 41 0.03 -5.87 1.17
C ALA A 41 0.35 -5.40 2.60
N THR A 42 -0.60 -5.51 3.54
CA THR A 42 -0.46 -5.06 4.93
C THR A 42 -0.72 -6.20 5.89
N LEU A 43 -1.94 -6.32 6.44
CA LEU A 43 -2.31 -7.35 7.42
C LEU A 43 -2.07 -8.77 6.89
N GLY A 44 -2.44 -9.06 5.64
CA GLY A 44 -2.23 -10.38 5.04
C GLY A 44 -0.75 -10.76 4.94
N GLY A 45 0.12 -9.79 4.66
CA GLY A 45 1.57 -9.97 4.67
C GLY A 45 2.11 -10.27 6.07
N SER A 46 1.63 -9.54 7.09
CA SER A 46 2.00 -9.83 8.48
C SER A 46 1.52 -11.22 8.94
N GLN A 47 0.33 -11.66 8.53
CA GLN A 47 -0.19 -13.00 8.82
C GLN A 47 0.66 -14.10 8.18
N ALA A 48 1.07 -13.91 6.92
CA ALA A 48 1.92 -14.86 6.21
C ALA A 48 3.31 -15.02 6.87
N LEU A 49 3.75 -14.02 7.63
CA LEU A 49 5.02 -14.01 8.37
C LEU A 49 4.85 -14.31 9.87
N SER A 50 3.63 -14.59 10.34
CA SER A 50 3.31 -14.76 11.77
C SER A 50 3.73 -13.56 12.63
N LEU A 51 3.53 -12.36 12.09
CA LEU A 51 3.80 -11.07 12.75
C LEU A 51 2.51 -10.25 12.94
N ASP A 52 1.34 -10.82 12.67
CA ASP A 52 0.06 -10.12 12.73
C ASP A 52 -0.36 -9.74 14.15
N ASP A 53 0.21 -10.35 15.18
CA ASP A 53 0.08 -9.89 16.58
C ASP A 53 0.89 -8.61 16.86
N HIS A 54 1.83 -8.24 15.98
CA HIS A 54 2.76 -7.13 16.18
C HIS A 54 2.61 -5.99 15.19
N THR A 55 2.20 -6.24 13.94
CA THR A 55 2.15 -5.22 12.87
C THR A 55 1.05 -5.53 11.84
N GLY A 56 0.95 -4.69 10.79
CA GLY A 56 0.07 -4.90 9.63
C GLY A 56 -1.27 -4.17 9.69
N ASN A 57 -1.67 -3.64 10.85
CA ASN A 57 -2.82 -2.74 11.02
C ASN A 57 -2.61 -1.81 12.23
N PHE A 58 -3.60 -0.95 12.54
CA PHE A 58 -3.53 0.02 13.64
C PHE A 58 -4.29 -0.41 14.91
N GLU A 59 -4.37 -1.71 15.19
CA GLU A 59 -4.96 -2.20 16.45
C GLU A 59 -4.09 -1.79 17.66
N VAL A 60 -4.73 -1.45 18.78
CA VAL A 60 -4.05 -1.06 20.01
C VAL A 60 -3.20 -2.22 20.52
N GLY A 61 -1.94 -1.95 20.86
CA GLY A 61 -0.98 -2.95 21.34
C GLY A 61 0.05 -3.38 20.30
N LYS A 62 -0.15 -3.05 19.02
CA LYS A 62 0.80 -3.29 17.94
C LYS A 62 1.83 -2.18 17.78
N ASP A 63 2.94 -2.51 17.15
CA ASP A 63 3.98 -1.56 16.76
C ASP A 63 3.44 -0.54 15.75
N PHE A 64 3.86 0.71 15.90
CA PHE A 64 3.49 1.76 14.94
C PHE A 64 4.40 1.72 13.71
N ASP A 65 4.10 0.76 12.83
CA ASP A 65 4.64 0.66 11.48
C ASP A 65 3.70 1.36 10.49
N ALA A 66 4.10 2.54 10.01
CA ALA A 66 3.19 3.41 9.27
C ALA A 66 3.90 4.24 8.21
N LEU A 67 3.13 4.61 7.18
CA LEU A 67 3.52 5.58 6.17
C LEU A 67 2.67 6.84 6.34
N ARG A 68 3.30 8.02 6.41
CA ARG A 68 2.58 9.30 6.25
C ARG A 68 2.56 9.67 4.78
N VAL A 69 1.41 9.50 4.16
CA VAL A 69 1.22 9.75 2.72
C VAL A 69 0.66 11.15 2.49
N ASN A 70 1.25 11.87 1.53
CA ASN A 70 0.71 13.10 0.97
C ASN A 70 0.32 12.87 -0.50
N VAL A 71 -0.98 12.73 -0.75
CA VAL A 71 -1.54 12.60 -2.10
C VAL A 71 -1.50 13.90 -2.92
N ALA A 72 -1.20 15.03 -2.27
CA ALA A 72 -0.97 16.34 -2.89
C ALA A 72 0.53 16.69 -2.90
N ALA A 73 1.44 15.71 -2.81
CA ALA A 73 2.87 15.96 -2.76
C ALA A 73 3.34 16.75 -4.01
N PRO A 74 4.11 17.86 -3.84
CA PRO A 74 4.65 18.61 -4.96
C PRO A 74 5.48 17.71 -5.89
N GLY A 75 5.19 17.75 -7.18
CA GLY A 75 5.85 16.90 -8.17
C GLY A 75 5.48 15.42 -8.07
N GLY A 76 4.48 15.05 -7.26
CA GLY A 76 3.91 13.71 -7.22
C GLY A 76 3.00 13.42 -8.43
N PRO A 77 2.73 12.15 -8.74
CA PRO A 77 1.99 11.71 -9.92
C PRO A 77 0.45 11.78 -9.79
N ILE A 78 -0.07 12.23 -8.65
CA ILE A 78 -1.51 12.16 -8.35
C ILE A 78 -2.17 13.51 -8.58
N ASP A 79 -3.10 13.56 -9.54
CA ASP A 79 -3.99 14.69 -9.74
C ASP A 79 -5.23 14.59 -8.82
N LEU A 80 -5.43 15.64 -8.02
CA LEU A 80 -6.57 15.74 -7.13
C LEU A 80 -7.72 16.47 -7.81
N ILE A 81 -8.89 15.84 -7.79
CA ILE A 81 -10.15 16.47 -8.14
C ILE A 81 -10.81 16.85 -6.82
N GLN A 82 -11.49 18.00 -6.77
CA GLN A 82 -12.13 18.46 -5.54
C GLN A 82 -13.10 17.38 -5.00
N SER A 83 -13.14 17.22 -3.66
CA SER A 83 -14.09 16.37 -2.90
C SER A 83 -13.89 14.84 -2.88
N ASP A 84 -12.70 14.33 -3.15
CA ASP A 84 -12.41 12.90 -3.00
C ASP A 84 -12.54 12.41 -1.55
N ARG A 85 -13.25 11.30 -1.36
CA ARG A 85 -13.38 10.61 -0.07
C ARG A 85 -12.08 9.87 0.29
N PRO A 86 -11.79 9.61 1.58
CA PRO A 86 -10.55 8.93 1.99
C PRO A 86 -10.28 7.61 1.25
N LYS A 87 -11.33 6.84 0.97
CA LYS A 87 -11.26 5.59 0.20
C LYS A 87 -10.72 5.81 -1.22
N ASN A 88 -11.20 6.84 -1.91
CA ASN A 88 -10.76 7.20 -3.26
C ASN A 88 -9.32 7.71 -3.25
N LEU A 89 -8.93 8.47 -2.21
CA LEU A 89 -7.56 8.94 -2.04
C LEU A 89 -6.59 7.77 -1.85
N LEU A 90 -6.96 6.77 -1.05
CA LEU A 90 -6.19 5.55 -0.88
C LEU A 90 -6.06 4.79 -2.21
N GLU A 91 -7.17 4.59 -2.92
CA GLU A 91 -7.15 3.92 -4.23
C GLU A 91 -6.26 4.67 -5.24
N LYS A 92 -6.35 6.00 -5.30
CA LYS A 92 -5.45 6.83 -6.13
C LYS A 92 -4.00 6.67 -5.73
N PHE A 93 -3.68 6.67 -4.44
CA PHE A 93 -2.32 6.45 -3.98
C PHE A 93 -1.79 5.07 -4.37
N LEU A 94 -2.57 4.00 -4.19
CA LEU A 94 -2.16 2.65 -4.57
C LEU A 94 -1.95 2.52 -6.08
N ASN A 95 -2.82 3.09 -6.90
CA ASN A 95 -2.73 2.98 -8.36
C ASN A 95 -1.71 3.92 -8.99
N LEU A 96 -1.59 5.16 -8.52
CA LEU A 96 -0.83 6.21 -9.18
C LEU A 96 0.39 6.68 -8.40
N GLY A 97 0.39 6.53 -7.08
CA GLY A 97 1.41 7.10 -6.20
C GLY A 97 2.79 6.46 -6.34
N ASP A 98 3.81 7.18 -5.85
CA ASP A 98 5.18 6.67 -5.74
C ASP A 98 5.84 7.17 -4.45
N ASP A 99 7.17 7.03 -4.38
CA ASP A 99 7.98 7.42 -3.23
C ASP A 99 7.86 8.92 -2.90
N ARG A 100 7.58 9.79 -3.87
CA ARG A 100 7.37 11.22 -3.64
C ARG A 100 6.12 11.51 -2.81
N ASN A 101 5.16 10.58 -2.79
CA ASN A 101 3.98 10.69 -1.95
C ASN A 101 4.22 10.21 -0.51
N ILE A 102 5.30 9.48 -0.22
CA ILE A 102 5.61 8.94 1.10
C ILE A 102 6.51 9.93 1.84
N MET A 103 5.91 10.77 2.69
CA MET A 103 6.62 11.85 3.35
C MET A 103 7.46 11.37 4.53
N GLU A 104 6.92 10.42 5.29
CA GLU A 104 7.54 9.88 6.48
C GLU A 104 7.25 8.38 6.58
N VAL A 105 8.21 7.65 7.11
CA VAL A 105 8.10 6.22 7.40
C VAL A 105 8.40 6.01 8.86
N PHE A 106 7.53 5.28 9.55
CA PHE A 106 7.68 4.89 10.94
C PHE A 106 7.84 3.37 11.04
N VAL A 107 8.78 2.93 11.87
CA VAL A 107 9.01 1.51 12.21
C VAL A 107 9.10 1.41 13.73
N ALA A 108 8.22 0.63 14.34
CA ALA A 108 8.05 0.52 15.80
C ALA A 108 8.00 1.90 16.49
N GLY A 109 7.23 2.83 15.92
CA GLY A 109 7.08 4.19 16.42
C GLY A 109 8.26 5.14 16.16
N ARG A 110 9.38 4.65 15.62
CA ARG A 110 10.54 5.49 15.26
C ARG A 110 10.41 5.97 13.82
N LYS A 111 10.49 7.28 13.61
CA LYS A 111 10.57 7.86 12.27
C LYS A 111 11.93 7.54 11.65
N VAL A 112 11.94 6.77 10.57
CA VAL A 112 13.15 6.34 9.83
C VAL A 112 13.32 7.05 8.49
N VAL A 113 12.27 7.70 7.98
CA VAL A 113 12.31 8.56 6.77
C VAL A 113 11.68 9.93 7.08
N PRO A 114 12.26 11.06 6.62
CA PRO A 114 13.55 11.14 5.93
C PRO A 114 14.69 10.66 6.84
N PHE A 115 15.71 10.05 6.25
CA PHE A 115 16.91 9.68 6.99
C PHE A 115 17.52 10.97 7.54
N THR A 116 17.61 11.09 8.86
CA THR A 116 18.44 12.12 9.46
C THR A 116 19.89 11.75 9.22
N ASP A 117 20.65 12.64 8.61
CA ASP A 117 22.10 12.50 8.54
C ASP A 117 22.62 12.31 9.98
N LEU A 118 23.29 11.19 10.23
CA LEU A 118 24.02 10.94 11.49
C LEU A 118 25.25 11.85 11.59
#